data_AF-A0A4V1AYY1-F1
#
_entry.id   AF-A0A4V1AYY1-F1
#
_cell.length_a   1.000
_cell.length_b   1.000
_cell.length_c   1.000
_cell.angle_alpha   90.00
_cell.angle_beta   90.00
_cell.angle_gamma   90.00
#
_symmetry.space_group_name_H-M   'P 1'
#
loop_
_entity.id
_entity.type
_entity.pdbx_description
1 polymer ?
#
loop_
_entity_poly.entity_id
_entity_poly.type
_entity_poly.pdbx_seq_one_letter_code
_entity_poly.pdbx_strand_id
1 'polypeptide(L)'
;MLQFNRRTPSLAARAARQFALAGILLGSVLAAHAQSNSPVGVWQTVDDHTGQPKALVQISEDGSGGLSGKVIKGLGPNDNPDRRCTACTDSRKDQLILGMTIIDGMKQAGNEWDDGHILDPENGKIYRCKMHTEEGGQKLVVRGYLGISLLGRSQTWVRQQ
;
A
#
# COMPACT_ATOMS: atom_id res chain seq x y z
N MET A 1 69.73 -16.86 62.34
CA MET A 1 68.77 -17.98 62.47
C MET A 1 68.01 -18.07 61.17
N LEU A 2 67.97 -19.26 60.57
CA LEU A 2 67.72 -19.52 59.15
C LEU A 2 66.28 -19.26 58.67
N GLN A 3 66.20 -18.91 57.37
CA GLN A 3 65.03 -18.99 56.51
C GLN A 3 64.34 -20.35 56.60
N PHE A 4 63.02 -20.41 56.43
CA PHE A 4 62.38 -21.47 55.64
C PHE A 4 61.08 -21.00 55.00
N ASN A 5 61.15 -20.96 53.68
CA ASN A 5 60.07 -20.88 52.71
C ASN A 5 59.24 -22.18 52.73
N ARG A 6 57.91 -22.10 52.64
CA ARG A 6 57.07 -23.23 52.18
C ARG A 6 56.01 -22.72 51.22
N ARG A 7 56.04 -23.25 50.00
CA ARG A 7 55.00 -23.14 48.97
C ARG A 7 54.22 -24.45 48.88
N THR A 8 53.05 -24.34 48.24
CA THR A 8 52.22 -25.33 47.49
C THR A 8 50.90 -25.76 48.16
N PRO A 9 49.87 -26.19 47.40
CA PRO A 9 49.24 -25.49 46.27
C PRO A 9 47.69 -25.53 46.28
N SER A 10 47.11 -24.76 45.35
CA SER A 10 45.74 -24.69 44.79
C SER A 10 44.67 -25.72 45.19
N LEU A 11 43.53 -25.23 45.73
CA LEU A 11 42.20 -25.85 45.61
C LEU A 11 41.10 -24.77 45.55
N ALA A 12 41.09 -23.93 44.52
CA ALA A 12 39.88 -23.21 44.12
C ALA A 12 39.91 -22.76 42.65
N ALA A 13 40.68 -23.45 41.80
CA ALA A 13 40.51 -23.35 40.36
C ALA A 13 39.31 -24.21 39.96
N ARG A 14 38.08 -23.79 40.29
CA ARG A 14 36.82 -24.37 39.78
C ARG A 14 35.56 -23.61 40.26
N ALA A 15 35.59 -22.28 40.25
CA ALA A 15 34.36 -21.52 40.11
C ALA A 15 34.33 -20.97 38.68
N ALA A 16 33.59 -21.70 37.83
CA ALA A 16 33.23 -21.39 36.47
C ALA A 16 33.24 -19.87 36.19
N ARG A 17 34.14 -19.33 35.36
CA ARG A 17 34.00 -19.30 33.89
C ARG A 17 32.60 -18.97 33.37
N GLN A 18 31.74 -18.24 34.10
CA GLN A 18 30.45 -17.81 33.57
C GLN A 18 30.00 -16.44 34.10
N PHE A 19 30.82 -15.41 33.98
CA PHE A 19 30.32 -14.02 33.99
C PHE A 19 31.06 -13.15 32.97
N ALA A 20 31.42 -13.74 31.83
CA ALA A 20 31.66 -13.00 30.61
C ALA A 20 30.35 -13.01 29.81
N LEU A 21 29.90 -11.84 29.34
CA LEU A 21 28.78 -11.62 28.39
C LEU A 21 27.36 -11.44 28.97
N ALA A 22 27.16 -10.50 29.90
CA ALA A 22 25.80 -10.05 30.29
C ALA A 22 25.52 -8.56 30.00
N GLY A 23 26.25 -7.95 29.05
CA GLY A 23 26.19 -6.50 28.80
C GLY A 23 26.02 -6.06 27.35
N ILE A 24 25.74 -6.96 26.41
CA ILE A 24 25.60 -6.61 24.99
C ILE A 24 24.30 -7.24 24.48
N LEU A 25 23.49 -6.44 23.76
CA LEU A 25 22.30 -6.83 22.97
C LEU A 25 20.91 -6.50 23.54
N LEU A 26 20.74 -5.30 24.11
CA LEU A 26 19.44 -4.58 24.05
C LEU A 26 19.51 -3.53 22.94
N GLY A 27 19.90 -3.96 21.74
CA GLY A 27 19.71 -3.18 20.51
C GLY A 27 18.26 -3.32 20.09
N SER A 28 17.39 -2.46 20.62
CA SER A 28 16.04 -2.29 20.12
C SER A 28 16.12 -1.80 18.67
N VAL A 29 16.01 -2.75 17.73
CA VAL A 29 15.81 -2.46 16.31
C VAL A 29 14.42 -1.84 16.19
N LEU A 30 14.35 -0.52 16.28
CA LEU A 30 13.22 0.21 15.71
C LEU A 30 13.32 0.01 14.20
N ALA A 31 12.66 -1.04 13.70
CA ALA A 31 12.39 -1.17 12.29
C ALA A 31 11.50 0.02 11.90
N ALA A 32 12.14 1.10 11.44
CA ALA A 32 11.46 2.17 10.74
C ALA A 32 10.81 1.52 9.53
N HIS A 33 9.51 1.25 9.64
CA HIS A 33 8.71 0.86 8.50
C HIS A 33 8.70 2.10 7.61
N ALA A 34 9.53 2.09 6.57
CA ALA A 34 9.40 3.03 5.48
C ALA A 34 8.03 2.75 4.85
N GLN A 35 7.01 3.45 5.34
CA GLN A 35 5.69 3.47 4.73
C GLN A 35 5.90 3.99 3.31
N SER A 36 5.78 3.08 2.35
CA SER A 36 5.90 3.42 0.95
C SER A 36 4.76 4.37 0.62
N ASN A 37 5.10 5.62 0.26
CA ASN A 37 4.17 6.59 -0.30
C ASN A 37 3.68 6.19 -1.72
N SER A 38 3.97 4.96 -2.15
CA SER A 38 3.50 4.42 -3.41
C SER A 38 1.99 4.12 -3.36
N PRO A 39 1.25 4.47 -4.43
CA PRO A 39 -0.12 4.00 -4.64
C PRO A 39 -0.21 2.49 -4.90
N VAL A 40 0.88 1.78 -5.14
CA VAL A 40 0.85 0.31 -5.32
C VAL A 40 0.27 -0.35 -4.07
N GLY A 41 -0.69 -1.27 -4.26
CA GLY A 41 -1.39 -1.96 -3.19
C GLY A 41 -2.88 -2.15 -3.45
N VAL A 42 -3.59 -2.63 -2.43
CA VAL A 42 -5.04 -2.85 -2.46
C VAL A 42 -5.77 -1.74 -1.71
N TRP A 43 -6.77 -1.17 -2.36
CA TRP A 43 -7.51 0.00 -1.89
C TRP A 43 -9.01 -0.25 -1.90
N GLN A 44 -9.67 0.09 -0.80
CA GLN A 44 -11.11 0.18 -0.73
C GLN A 44 -11.56 1.54 -1.28
N THR A 45 -12.36 1.51 -2.33
CA THR A 45 -12.99 2.70 -2.90
C THR A 45 -14.23 3.07 -2.10
N VAL A 46 -14.49 4.37 -1.99
CA VAL A 46 -15.61 4.93 -1.21
C VAL A 46 -16.42 5.86 -2.11
N ASP A 47 -17.74 5.70 -2.08
CA ASP A 47 -18.65 6.62 -2.74
C ASP A 47 -18.63 7.99 -2.05
N ASP A 48 -18.34 9.05 -2.79
CA ASP A 48 -18.16 10.39 -2.22
C ASP A 48 -19.46 11.13 -1.89
N HIS A 49 -20.62 10.58 -2.27
CA HIS A 49 -21.94 11.11 -1.90
C HIS A 49 -22.51 10.41 -0.67
N THR A 50 -22.34 9.09 -0.59
CA THR A 50 -22.98 8.24 0.41
C THR A 50 -22.02 7.75 1.50
N GLY A 51 -20.72 7.82 1.28
CA GLY A 51 -19.69 7.30 2.18
C GLY A 51 -19.58 5.78 2.20
N GLN A 52 -20.30 5.07 1.32
CA GLN A 52 -20.35 3.62 1.33
C GLN A 52 -19.17 3.00 0.57
N PRO A 53 -18.59 1.88 1.06
CA PRO A 53 -17.59 1.12 0.31
C PRO A 53 -18.16 0.58 -1.00
N LYS A 54 -17.43 0.74 -2.12
CA LYS A 54 -17.88 0.29 -3.44
C LYS A 54 -17.15 -0.95 -3.95
N ALA A 55 -15.83 -1.00 -3.81
CA ALA A 55 -15.00 -2.07 -4.35
C ALA A 55 -13.61 -2.11 -3.71
N LEU A 56 -12.90 -3.22 -3.92
CA LEU A 56 -11.46 -3.30 -3.76
C LEU A 56 -10.79 -3.20 -5.13
N VAL A 57 -9.80 -2.29 -5.23
CA VAL A 57 -8.99 -2.06 -6.42
C VAL A 57 -7.54 -2.36 -6.09
N GLN A 58 -6.91 -3.23 -6.87
CA GLN A 58 -5.47 -3.49 -6.81
C GLN A 58 -4.76 -2.60 -7.81
N ILE A 59 -3.82 -1.79 -7.33
CA ILE A 59 -2.94 -0.94 -8.13
C ILE A 59 -1.56 -1.61 -8.20
N SER A 60 -1.01 -1.70 -9.41
CA SER A 60 0.31 -2.29 -9.69
C SER A 60 1.02 -1.53 -10.80
N GLU A 61 2.33 -1.73 -10.93
CA GLU A 61 3.09 -1.24 -12.08
C GLU A 61 2.58 -1.87 -13.37
N ASP A 62 2.58 -1.09 -14.46
CA ASP A 62 2.08 -1.50 -15.77
C ASP A 62 3.17 -2.03 -16.72
N GLY A 63 4.42 -2.12 -16.24
CA GLY A 63 5.59 -2.55 -17.01
C GLY A 63 6.25 -1.45 -17.86
N SER A 64 5.61 -0.28 -18.00
CA SER A 64 6.18 0.92 -18.64
C SER A 64 6.78 1.92 -17.65
N GLY A 65 6.76 1.58 -16.35
CA GLY A 65 7.08 2.49 -15.24
C GLY A 65 5.88 3.34 -14.78
N GLY A 66 4.69 3.12 -15.36
CA GLY A 66 3.43 3.69 -14.92
C GLY A 66 2.67 2.77 -13.97
N LEU A 67 1.47 3.19 -13.56
CA LEU A 67 0.55 2.37 -12.77
C LEU A 67 -0.72 2.03 -13.54
N SER A 68 -1.22 0.83 -13.27
CA SER A 68 -2.54 0.35 -13.67
C SER A 68 -3.32 -0.16 -12.46
N GLY A 69 -4.63 -0.27 -12.59
CA GLY A 69 -5.50 -0.64 -11.48
C GLY A 69 -6.68 -1.49 -11.90
N LYS A 70 -6.92 -2.57 -11.16
CA LYS A 70 -7.93 -3.59 -11.46
C LYS A 70 -8.91 -3.77 -10.32
N VAL A 71 -10.19 -3.91 -10.63
CA VAL A 71 -11.21 -4.28 -9.63
C VAL A 71 -11.03 -5.75 -9.25
N ILE A 72 -10.77 -6.04 -7.98
CA ILE A 72 -10.55 -7.40 -7.47
C ILE A 72 -11.72 -7.93 -6.64
N LYS A 73 -12.61 -7.05 -6.16
CA LYS A 73 -13.82 -7.41 -5.41
C LYS A 73 -14.83 -6.27 -5.41
N GLY A 74 -16.11 -6.55 -5.55
CA GLY A 74 -17.18 -5.58 -5.27
C GLY A 74 -17.56 -5.58 -3.79
N LEU A 75 -18.07 -4.47 -3.26
CA LEU A 75 -18.49 -4.36 -1.85
C LEU A 75 -19.92 -3.87 -1.74
N GLY A 76 -20.62 -4.29 -0.68
CA GLY A 76 -22.00 -3.89 -0.44
C GLY A 76 -22.92 -4.28 -1.62
N PRO A 77 -23.73 -3.35 -2.16
CA PRO A 77 -24.58 -3.62 -3.34
C PRO A 77 -23.81 -4.08 -4.58
N ASN A 78 -22.49 -3.82 -4.63
CA ASN A 78 -21.63 -4.16 -5.74
C ASN A 78 -20.99 -5.55 -5.60
N ASP A 79 -21.17 -6.25 -4.47
CA ASP A 79 -20.60 -7.59 -4.22
C ASP A 79 -21.39 -8.68 -4.97
N ASN A 80 -21.33 -8.61 -6.30
CA ASN A 80 -21.87 -9.61 -7.21
C ASN A 80 -20.84 -9.86 -8.33
N PRO A 81 -20.30 -11.09 -8.45
CA PRO A 81 -19.24 -11.40 -9.40
C PRO A 81 -19.69 -11.36 -10.87
N ASP A 82 -21.00 -11.47 -11.13
CA ASP A 82 -21.57 -11.47 -12.48
C ASP A 82 -21.89 -10.07 -13.02
N ARG A 83 -21.62 -9.01 -12.23
CA ARG A 83 -21.83 -7.63 -12.67
C ARG A 83 -20.99 -7.31 -13.89
N ARG A 84 -21.63 -6.70 -14.89
CA ARG A 84 -21.02 -6.29 -16.15
C ARG A 84 -21.07 -4.77 -16.30
N CYS A 85 -20.07 -4.19 -16.98
CA CYS A 85 -20.11 -2.77 -17.31
C CYS A 85 -21.02 -2.51 -18.51
N THR A 86 -22.33 -2.46 -18.28
CA THR A 86 -23.31 -2.20 -19.34
C THR A 86 -23.28 -0.75 -19.84
N ALA A 87 -22.87 0.18 -18.97
CA ALA A 87 -22.73 1.61 -19.27
C ALA A 87 -21.46 1.94 -20.08
N CYS A 88 -20.44 1.08 -20.04
CA CYS A 88 -19.22 1.26 -20.81
C CYS A 88 -19.50 1.29 -22.32
N THR A 89 -18.75 2.12 -23.05
CA THR A 89 -18.89 2.27 -24.51
C THR A 89 -17.65 1.82 -25.28
N ASP A 90 -16.59 1.42 -24.59
CA ASP A 90 -15.34 0.93 -25.19
C ASP A 90 -15.28 -0.62 -25.18
N SER A 91 -14.09 -1.19 -25.37
CA SER A 91 -13.86 -2.64 -25.37
C SER A 91 -14.28 -3.34 -24.07
N ARG A 92 -14.53 -2.60 -22.98
CA ARG A 92 -14.99 -3.12 -21.70
C ARG A 92 -16.52 -3.22 -21.62
N LYS A 93 -17.25 -2.78 -22.65
CA LYS A 93 -18.70 -2.92 -22.73
C LYS A 93 -19.13 -4.37 -22.54
N ASP A 94 -20.08 -4.56 -21.63
CA ASP A 94 -20.68 -5.85 -21.27
C ASP A 94 -19.66 -6.89 -20.74
N GLN A 95 -18.42 -6.49 -20.44
CA GLN A 95 -17.43 -7.32 -19.77
C GLN A 95 -17.66 -7.33 -18.26
N LEU A 96 -17.21 -8.39 -17.59
CA LEU A 96 -17.27 -8.50 -16.13
C LEU A 96 -16.47 -7.36 -15.49
N ILE A 97 -17.07 -6.71 -14.48
CA ILE A 97 -16.40 -5.68 -13.68
C ILE A 97 -15.32 -6.33 -12.81
N LEU A 98 -15.59 -7.52 -12.27
CA LEU A 98 -14.58 -8.29 -11.56
C LEU A 98 -13.42 -8.65 -12.51
N GLY A 99 -12.22 -8.22 -12.15
CA GLY A 99 -11.01 -8.39 -12.96
C GLY A 99 -10.80 -7.31 -14.03
N MET A 100 -11.71 -6.33 -14.16
CA MET A 100 -11.59 -5.24 -15.12
C MET A 100 -10.50 -4.24 -14.71
N THR A 101 -9.61 -3.92 -15.65
CA THR A 101 -8.69 -2.78 -15.51
C THR A 101 -9.48 -1.49 -15.69
N ILE A 102 -9.53 -0.68 -14.64
CA ILE A 102 -10.23 0.61 -14.61
C ILE A 102 -9.28 1.79 -14.49
N ILE A 103 -8.03 1.60 -14.03
CA ILE A 103 -7.01 2.64 -13.99
C ILE A 103 -5.93 2.32 -15.02
N ASP A 104 -5.56 3.29 -15.84
CA ASP A 104 -4.45 3.20 -16.78
C ASP A 104 -3.67 4.52 -16.92
N GLY A 105 -2.45 4.44 -17.45
CA GLY A 105 -1.67 5.59 -17.89
C GLY A 105 -1.17 6.53 -16.79
N MET A 106 -1.24 6.11 -15.52
CA MET A 106 -0.76 6.92 -14.39
C MET A 106 0.76 7.01 -14.42
N LYS A 107 1.29 8.23 -14.43
CA LYS A 107 2.74 8.51 -14.49
C LYS A 107 3.20 9.25 -13.25
N GLN A 108 4.39 8.93 -12.78
CA GLN A 108 4.97 9.60 -11.64
C GLN A 108 5.29 11.07 -11.98
N ALA A 109 4.81 11.99 -11.14
CA ALA A 109 5.00 13.43 -11.26
C ALA A 109 5.40 14.01 -9.89
N GLY A 110 6.71 13.97 -9.60
CA GLY A 110 7.22 14.34 -8.28
C GLY A 110 6.72 13.39 -7.20
N ASN A 111 5.93 13.90 -6.27
CA ASN A 111 5.32 13.12 -5.18
C ASN A 111 3.88 12.66 -5.48
N GLU A 112 3.34 13.03 -6.64
CA GLU A 112 2.01 12.62 -7.11
C GLU A 112 2.13 11.69 -8.32
N TRP A 113 1.00 11.15 -8.76
CA TRP A 113 0.82 10.45 -10.02
C TRP A 113 -0.25 11.16 -10.84
N ASP A 114 0.01 11.42 -12.12
CA ASP A 114 -0.85 12.24 -12.99
C ASP A 114 -0.97 11.61 -14.40
N ASP A 115 -1.67 12.29 -15.30
CA ASP A 115 -1.96 11.93 -16.70
C ASP A 115 -2.79 10.64 -16.91
N GLY A 116 -3.10 9.94 -15.82
CA GLY A 116 -3.84 8.69 -15.89
C GLY A 116 -5.33 8.88 -16.11
N HIS A 117 -6.00 7.77 -16.38
CA HIS A 117 -7.44 7.72 -16.57
C HIS A 117 -8.06 6.70 -15.64
N ILE A 118 -9.27 7.00 -15.17
CA ILE A 118 -10.10 6.06 -14.42
C ILE A 118 -11.47 5.94 -15.07
N LEU A 119 -11.83 4.71 -15.45
CA LEU A 119 -13.18 4.34 -15.85
C LEU A 119 -14.05 4.16 -14.60
N ASP A 120 -15.22 4.81 -14.56
CA ASP A 120 -16.28 4.49 -13.62
C ASP A 120 -17.27 3.50 -14.27
N PRO A 121 -17.29 2.22 -13.84
CA PRO A 121 -18.18 1.23 -14.45
C PRO A 121 -19.67 1.51 -14.25
N GLU A 122 -20.03 2.35 -13.27
CA GLU A 122 -21.43 2.67 -12.95
C GLU A 122 -22.06 3.60 -13.99
N ASN A 123 -21.27 4.45 -14.63
CA ASN A 123 -21.74 5.40 -15.65
C ASN A 123 -20.99 5.31 -16.99
N GLY A 124 -19.99 4.44 -17.09
CA GLY A 124 -19.20 4.20 -18.30
C GLY A 124 -18.25 5.33 -18.69
N LYS A 125 -18.12 6.37 -17.86
CA LYS A 125 -17.29 7.53 -18.18
C LYS A 125 -15.84 7.29 -17.77
N ILE A 126 -14.94 7.83 -18.58
CA ILE A 126 -13.51 7.84 -18.32
C ILE A 126 -13.13 9.25 -17.90
N TYR A 127 -12.52 9.37 -16.72
CA TYR A 127 -12.06 10.62 -16.14
C TYR A 127 -10.55 10.71 -16.23
N ARG A 128 -10.02 11.92 -16.49
CA ARG A 128 -8.61 12.20 -16.21
C ARG A 128 -8.43 12.24 -14.71
N CYS A 129 -7.36 11.62 -14.25
CA CYS A 129 -7.12 11.45 -12.83
C CYS A 129 -5.69 11.73 -12.45
N LYS A 130 -5.54 12.26 -11.25
CA LYS A 130 -4.29 12.27 -10.52
C LYS A 130 -4.49 11.72 -9.12
N MET A 131 -3.45 11.15 -8.53
CA MET A 131 -3.50 10.56 -7.20
C MET A 131 -2.24 10.80 -6.40
N HIS A 132 -2.39 10.87 -5.09
CA HIS A 132 -1.29 10.94 -4.15
C HIS A 132 -1.67 10.24 -2.85
N THR A 133 -0.66 9.75 -2.13
CA THR A 133 -0.88 9.12 -0.85
C THR A 133 -0.81 10.12 0.29
N GLU A 134 -1.58 9.86 1.33
CA GLU A 134 -1.60 10.64 2.57
C GLU A 134 -1.54 9.69 3.78
N GLU A 135 -1.33 10.26 4.98
CA GLU A 135 -1.31 9.52 6.26
C GLU A 135 -0.34 8.32 6.24
N GLY A 136 0.89 8.55 5.80
CA GLY A 136 1.89 7.49 5.69
C GLY A 136 1.48 6.39 4.70
N GLY A 137 0.76 6.75 3.64
CA GLY A 137 0.30 5.76 2.68
C GLY A 137 -1.00 5.06 3.06
N GLN A 138 -1.64 5.34 4.19
CA GLN A 138 -2.89 4.68 4.58
C GLN A 138 -4.11 5.17 3.77
N LYS A 139 -4.02 6.37 3.20
CA LYS A 139 -5.05 6.96 2.33
C LYS A 139 -4.48 7.22 0.95
N LEU A 140 -5.32 7.03 -0.07
CA LEU A 140 -5.06 7.44 -1.44
C LEU A 140 -6.11 8.46 -1.82
N VAL A 141 -5.67 9.69 -2.06
CA VAL A 141 -6.54 10.73 -2.59
C VAL A 141 -6.51 10.63 -4.11
N VAL A 142 -7.67 10.41 -4.72
CA VAL A 142 -7.85 10.26 -6.16
C VAL A 142 -8.73 11.41 -6.65
N ARG A 143 -8.20 12.27 -7.52
CA ARG A 143 -8.95 13.38 -8.09
C ARG A 143 -9.29 13.11 -9.54
N GLY A 144 -10.59 12.99 -9.84
CA GLY A 144 -11.11 12.86 -11.20
C GLY A 144 -11.67 14.17 -11.73
N TYR A 145 -11.42 14.47 -13.01
CA TYR A 145 -11.88 15.70 -13.66
C TYR A 145 -12.14 15.52 -15.16
N LEU A 146 -12.94 16.41 -15.72
CA LEU A 146 -13.20 16.54 -17.15
C LEU A 146 -12.55 17.85 -17.65
N GLY A 147 -11.53 17.74 -18.50
CA GLY A 147 -10.79 18.91 -18.99
C GLY A 147 -9.74 19.41 -18.00
N ILE A 148 -10.08 20.43 -17.20
CA ILE A 148 -9.16 21.04 -16.20
C ILE A 148 -9.41 20.47 -14.80
N SER A 149 -8.32 20.24 -14.05
CA SER A 149 -8.37 19.62 -12.71
C SER A 149 -9.09 20.46 -11.65
N LEU A 150 -9.25 21.77 -11.86
CA LEU A 150 -10.01 22.64 -10.97
C LEU A 150 -11.51 22.28 -10.94
N LEU A 151 -12.05 21.75 -12.05
CA LEU A 151 -13.46 21.38 -12.21
C LEU A 151 -13.66 19.86 -12.03
N GLY A 152 -13.13 19.33 -10.94
CA GLY A 152 -13.14 17.91 -10.61
C GLY A 152 -13.57 17.62 -9.18
N ARG A 153 -13.65 16.34 -8.84
CA ARG A 153 -13.95 15.84 -7.49
C ARG A 153 -12.86 14.91 -7.01
N SER A 154 -12.65 14.90 -5.70
CA SER A 154 -11.68 14.03 -5.06
C SER A 154 -12.42 12.97 -4.25
N GLN A 155 -11.92 11.73 -4.34
CA GLN A 155 -12.30 10.61 -3.48
C GLN A 155 -11.11 10.22 -2.62
N THR A 156 -11.38 9.71 -1.43
CA THR A 156 -10.35 9.15 -0.56
C THR A 156 -10.57 7.65 -0.46
N TRP A 157 -9.59 6.88 -0.88
CA TRP A 157 -9.59 5.42 -0.79
C TRP A 157 -8.76 4.97 0.41
N VAL A 158 -9.11 3.83 0.99
CA VAL A 158 -8.52 3.32 2.23
C VAL A 158 -7.71 2.06 1.95
N ARG A 159 -6.44 2.03 2.36
CA ARG A 159 -5.57 0.85 2.16
C ARG A 159 -6.08 -0.35 2.94
N GLN A 160 -6.06 -1.55 2.35
CA GLN A 160 -6.62 -2.77 2.98
C GLN A 160 -5.62 -3.76 3.57
N GLN A 161 -4.33 -3.66 3.25
CA GLN A 161 -3.23 -4.56 3.67
C GLN A 161 -3.36 -6.03 3.23
#